data_AF-A0A7W0KD69-F1
#
_entry.id   AF-A0A7W0KD69-F1
#
_cell.length_a   1.000
_cell.length_b   1.000
_cell.length_c   1.000
_cell.angle_alpha   90.00
_cell.angle_beta   90.00
_cell.angle_gamma   90.00
#
_symmetry.space_group_name_H-M   'P 1'
#
loop_
_entity.id
_entity.type
_entity.pdbx_description
1 polymer ?
#
loop_
_entity_poly.entity_id
_entity_poly.type
_entity_poly.pdbx_seq_one_letter_code
_entity_poly.pdbx_strand_id
1 'polypeptide(L)'
;MLIYIMFMIPGLLFMLWAQSKVKGTYKKYSQVQNMANVTGAQAARRVLDSQGLQDVTIEAIPGELSDHYDPRSRVLRLSQGVYGVPSVAAIGIAAHEAGHAIQHAKAYGPMKVRSALVPAVNIGSNLGMGVL
;
A
#
# COMPACT_ATOMS: atom_id res chain seq x y z
N MET A 1 -29.83 -1.23 -18.97
CA MET A 1 -28.67 -0.29 -19.00
C MET A 1 -28.80 0.88 -18.02
N LEU A 2 -29.85 1.72 -18.07
CA LEU A 2 -30.03 2.86 -17.14
C LEU A 2 -30.16 2.46 -15.66
N ILE A 3 -30.96 1.43 -15.35
CA ILE A 3 -31.13 0.92 -13.98
C ILE A 3 -29.80 0.38 -13.41
N TYR A 4 -29.00 -0.27 -14.24
CA TYR A 4 -27.68 -0.80 -13.84
C TYR A 4 -26.71 0.31 -13.44
N ILE A 5 -26.64 1.39 -14.23
CA ILE A 5 -25.83 2.57 -13.92
C ILE A 5 -26.29 3.21 -12.60
N MET A 6 -27.61 3.28 -12.36
CA MET A 6 -28.17 3.83 -11.12
C MET A 6 -27.71 3.09 -9.85
N PHE A 7 -27.58 1.76 -9.90
CA PHE A 7 -27.04 0.98 -8.78
C PHE A 7 -25.51 1.09 -8.63
N MET A 8 -24.78 1.34 -9.72
CA MET A 8 -23.32 1.53 -9.66
C MET A 8 -22.90 2.92 -9.16
N ILE A 9 -23.70 3.96 -9.44
CA ILE A 9 -23.37 5.36 -9.13
C ILE A 9 -22.96 5.56 -7.65
N PRO A 10 -23.69 5.07 -6.64
CA PRO A 10 -23.29 5.26 -5.25
C PRO A 10 -21.91 4.68 -4.92
N GLY A 11 -21.60 3.48 -5.44
CA GLY A 11 -20.30 2.83 -5.26
C GLY A 11 -19.17 3.61 -5.94
N LEU A 12 -19.42 4.11 -7.15
CA LEU A 12 -18.46 4.93 -7.89
C LEU A 12 -18.19 6.26 -7.16
N LEU A 13 -19.23 6.95 -6.72
CA LEU A 13 -19.09 8.20 -5.96
C LEU A 13 -18.31 7.98 -4.67
N PHE A 14 -18.59 6.90 -3.95
CA PHE A 14 -17.85 6.55 -2.74
C PHE A 14 -16.37 6.27 -3.01
N MET A 15 -16.06 5.51 -4.08
CA MET A 15 -14.69 5.23 -4.50
C MET A 15 -13.94 6.53 -4.83
N LEU A 16 -14.54 7.43 -5.60
CA LEU A 16 -13.95 8.71 -5.97
C LEU A 16 -13.69 9.60 -4.74
N TRP A 17 -14.65 9.64 -3.81
CA TRP A 17 -14.51 10.37 -2.55
C TRP A 17 -13.37 9.81 -1.69
N ALA A 18 -13.33 8.49 -1.50
CA ALA A 18 -12.29 7.83 -0.72
C ALA A 18 -10.90 8.08 -1.33
N GLN A 19 -10.77 7.94 -2.66
CA GLN A 19 -9.52 8.21 -3.36
C GLN A 19 -9.08 9.68 -3.22
N SER A 20 -10.03 10.61 -3.31
CA SER A 20 -9.77 12.04 -3.10
C SER A 20 -9.28 12.32 -1.67
N LYS A 21 -9.87 11.68 -0.66
CA LYS A 21 -9.44 11.81 0.75
C LYS A 21 -8.03 11.28 0.98
N VAL A 22 -7.66 10.13 0.40
CA VAL A 22 -6.31 9.57 0.50
C VAL A 22 -5.30 10.51 -0.15
N LYS A 23 -5.54 10.93 -1.40
CA LYS A 23 -4.66 11.86 -2.12
C LYS A 23 -4.51 13.20 -1.40
N GLY A 24 -5.61 13.76 -0.88
CA GLY A 24 -5.59 15.01 -0.13
C GLY A 24 -4.81 14.91 1.18
N THR A 25 -4.95 13.79 1.89
CA THR A 25 -4.20 13.53 3.13
C THR A 25 -2.72 13.35 2.85
N TYR A 26 -2.36 12.55 1.84
CA TYR A 26 -0.98 12.39 1.41
C TYR A 26 -0.34 13.73 1.04
N LYS A 27 -1.00 14.53 0.19
CA LYS A 27 -0.50 15.85 -0.23
C LYS A 27 -0.29 16.79 0.96
N LYS A 28 -1.18 16.78 1.94
CA LYS A 28 -1.05 17.61 3.15
C LYS A 28 0.15 17.16 3.99
N TYR A 29 0.27 15.87 4.27
CA TYR A 29 1.29 15.36 5.21
C TYR A 29 2.64 15.04 4.56
N SER A 30 2.75 15.03 3.23
CA SER A 30 4.03 14.96 2.53
C SER A 30 4.84 16.25 2.67
N GLN A 31 4.17 17.37 2.93
CA GLN A 31 4.78 18.68 3.18
C GLN A 31 5.10 18.92 4.66
N VAL A 32 4.56 18.10 5.57
CA VAL A 32 4.84 18.21 7.01
C VAL A 32 6.10 17.42 7.30
N GLN A 33 7.20 18.12 7.56
CA GLN A 33 8.47 17.50 7.94
C GLN A 33 8.34 16.77 9.27
N ASN A 34 8.97 15.60 9.39
CA ASN A 34 8.98 14.88 10.66
C ASN A 34 10.07 15.44 11.60
N MET A 35 9.80 15.42 12.90
CA MET A 35 10.69 16.01 13.92
C MET A 35 12.06 15.32 14.02
N ALA A 36 12.14 14.06 13.60
CA ALA A 36 13.36 13.26 13.64
C ALA A 36 14.22 13.39 12.37
N ASN A 37 13.76 14.21 11.40
CA ASN A 37 14.36 14.44 10.08
C ASN A 37 14.81 13.15 9.36
N VAL A 38 14.00 12.09 9.48
CA VAL A 38 14.28 10.76 8.92
C VAL A 38 13.50 10.55 7.63
N THR A 39 14.13 10.01 6.60
CA THR A 39 13.45 9.67 5.34
C THR A 39 12.58 8.42 5.46
N GLY A 40 11.67 8.20 4.50
CA GLY A 40 10.89 6.96 4.43
C GLY A 40 11.79 5.72 4.37
N ALA A 41 12.86 5.74 3.58
CA ALA A 41 13.82 4.62 3.52
C ALA A 41 14.46 4.32 4.88
N GLN A 42 14.87 5.37 5.61
CA GLN A 42 15.45 5.22 6.95
C GLN A 42 14.41 4.69 7.96
N ALA A 43 13.16 5.16 7.87
CA ALA A 43 12.08 4.68 8.71
C ALA A 43 11.78 3.20 8.45
N ALA A 44 11.63 2.78 7.19
CA ALA A 44 11.46 1.38 6.82
C ALA A 44 12.63 0.51 7.32
N ARG A 45 13.87 0.97 7.13
CA ARG A 45 15.06 0.25 7.58
C ARG A 45 15.04 0.01 9.09
N ARG A 46 14.76 1.04 9.89
CA ARG A 46 14.63 0.92 11.36
C ARG A 46 13.55 -0.07 11.78
N VAL A 47 12.39 -0.04 11.13
CA VAL A 47 11.28 -0.95 11.44
C VAL A 47 11.66 -2.40 11.11
N LEU A 48 12.22 -2.64 9.93
CA LEU A 48 12.66 -3.98 9.51
C LEU A 48 13.77 -4.53 10.40
N ASP A 49 14.77 -3.70 10.75
CA ASP A 49 15.88 -4.09 11.61
C ASP A 49 15.40 -4.45 13.02
N SER A 50 14.41 -3.71 13.54
CA SER A 50 13.80 -4.04 14.84
C SER A 50 13.11 -5.41 14.89
N GLN A 51 12.85 -6.02 13.72
CA GLN A 51 12.27 -7.36 13.57
C GLN A 51 13.25 -8.37 12.96
N GLY A 52 14.53 -8.02 12.83
CA GLY A 52 15.58 -8.91 12.29
C GLY A 52 15.54 -9.11 10.77
N LEU A 53 14.81 -8.27 10.02
CA LEU A 53 14.61 -8.41 8.56
C LEU A 53 15.66 -7.63 7.75
N GLN A 54 16.92 -7.88 8.03
CA GLN A 54 18.06 -7.23 7.37
C GLN A 54 18.22 -7.66 5.90
N ASP A 55 17.67 -8.83 5.55
CA ASP A 55 17.66 -9.39 4.20
C ASP A 55 16.66 -8.69 3.25
N VAL A 56 15.72 -7.89 3.78
CA VAL A 56 14.78 -7.13 2.96
C VAL A 56 15.45 -5.89 2.40
N THR A 57 15.60 -5.82 1.08
CA THR A 57 16.15 -4.67 0.36
C THR A 57 15.13 -3.53 0.26
N ILE A 58 15.58 -2.27 0.30
CA ILE A 58 14.72 -1.09 0.13
C ILE A 58 15.17 -0.36 -1.14
N GLU A 59 14.25 -0.12 -2.06
CA GLU A 59 14.54 0.51 -3.36
C GLU A 59 13.60 1.69 -3.64
N ALA A 60 14.10 2.68 -4.38
CA ALA A 60 13.30 3.78 -4.89
C ALA A 60 12.69 3.41 -6.25
N ILE A 61 11.40 3.65 -6.42
CA ILE A 61 10.68 3.46 -7.68
C ILE A 61 10.02 4.75 -8.18
N PRO A 62 9.86 4.92 -9.50
CA PRO A 62 9.13 6.04 -10.06
C PRO A 62 7.63 5.98 -9.69
N GLY A 63 6.97 7.13 -9.77
CA GLY A 63 5.55 7.29 -9.50
C GLY A 63 5.26 7.91 -8.13
N GLU A 64 3.96 8.01 -7.81
CA GLU A 64 3.46 8.50 -6.53
C GLU A 64 2.48 7.48 -5.96
N LEU A 65 2.55 7.23 -4.64
CA LEU A 65 1.66 6.28 -3.95
C LEU A 65 1.68 4.88 -4.58
N SER A 66 2.82 4.50 -5.16
CA SER A 66 3.09 3.19 -5.77
C SER A 66 3.89 2.26 -4.83
N ASP A 67 4.08 2.69 -3.59
CA ASP A 67 4.81 1.99 -2.54
C ASP A 67 4.23 0.60 -2.29
N HIS A 68 5.08 -0.42 -2.24
CA HIS A 68 4.67 -1.80 -1.96
C HIS A 68 5.84 -2.67 -1.50
N TYR A 69 5.55 -3.65 -0.64
CA TYR A 69 6.44 -4.78 -0.40
C TYR A 69 6.14 -5.96 -1.34
N ASP A 70 7.19 -6.53 -1.94
CA ASP A 70 7.12 -7.74 -2.76
C ASP A 70 7.66 -8.95 -1.99
N PRO A 71 6.80 -9.91 -1.59
CA PRO A 71 7.20 -11.07 -0.83
C PRO A 71 8.05 -12.07 -1.62
N ARG A 72 7.97 -12.07 -2.96
CA ARG A 72 8.72 -13.02 -3.81
C ARG A 72 10.19 -12.65 -3.89
N SER A 73 10.46 -11.36 -4.11
CA SER A 73 11.82 -10.82 -4.19
C SER A 73 12.35 -10.32 -2.85
N ARG A 74 11.50 -10.24 -1.81
CA ARG A 74 11.80 -9.64 -0.50
C ARG A 74 12.31 -8.20 -0.62
N VAL A 75 11.73 -7.43 -1.53
CA VAL A 75 12.08 -6.02 -1.76
C VAL A 75 10.94 -5.13 -1.33
N LEU A 76 11.24 -4.09 -0.55
CA LEU A 76 10.35 -3.02 -0.19
C LEU A 76 10.62 -1.84 -1.12
N ARG A 77 9.66 -1.53 -1.99
CA ARG A 77 9.77 -0.48 -2.99
C ARG A 77 9.01 0.75 -2.52
N LEU A 78 9.70 1.89 -2.44
CA LEU A 78 9.11 3.17 -2.06
C LEU A 78 9.12 4.12 -3.25
N SER A 79 8.02 4.84 -3.44
CA SER A 79 7.91 5.92 -4.42
C SER A 79 8.90 7.04 -4.10
N GLN A 80 9.35 7.79 -5.11
CA GLN A 80 10.35 8.87 -4.92
C GLN A 80 9.91 9.90 -3.87
N GLY A 81 8.61 10.21 -3.80
CA GLY A 81 8.01 11.11 -2.82
C GLY A 81 8.00 10.58 -1.37
N VAL A 82 8.38 9.32 -1.17
CA VAL A 82 8.44 8.65 0.14
C VAL A 82 9.88 8.24 0.48
N TYR A 83 10.59 7.62 -0.46
CA TYR A 83 11.92 7.03 -0.23
C TYR A 83 12.90 8.01 0.41
N GLY A 84 13.06 9.19 -0.20
CA GLY A 84 14.06 10.19 0.19
C GLY A 84 13.50 11.38 0.98
N VAL A 85 12.20 11.40 1.30
CA VAL A 85 11.54 12.59 1.85
C VAL A 85 11.37 12.45 3.37
N PRO A 86 11.86 13.41 4.17
CA PRO A 86 11.70 13.38 5.62
C PRO A 86 10.35 13.97 6.08
N SER A 87 9.24 13.38 5.63
CA SER A 87 7.89 13.84 5.98
C SER A 87 7.13 12.86 6.87
N VAL A 88 6.04 13.34 7.49
CA VAL A 88 5.13 12.49 8.28
C VAL A 88 4.46 11.43 7.40
N ALA A 89 4.03 11.80 6.19
CA ALA A 89 3.47 10.85 5.24
C ALA A 89 4.49 9.77 4.84
N ALA A 90 5.74 10.17 4.58
CA ALA A 90 6.79 9.24 4.19
C ALA A 90 7.08 8.19 5.27
N ILE A 91 7.16 8.60 6.54
CA ILE A 91 7.31 7.66 7.67
C ILE A 91 6.12 6.70 7.73
N GLY A 92 4.89 7.23 7.65
CA GLY A 92 3.67 6.43 7.76
C GLY A 92 3.57 5.36 6.67
N ILE A 93 3.83 5.73 5.42
CA ILE A 93 3.80 4.81 4.27
C ILE A 93 4.93 3.77 4.38
N ALA A 94 6.16 4.21 4.67
CA ALA A 94 7.29 3.30 4.81
C ALA A 94 7.10 2.28 5.94
N ALA A 95 6.53 2.70 7.08
CA ALA A 95 6.20 1.82 8.19
C ALA A 95 5.07 0.84 7.85
N HIS A 96 4.05 1.28 7.08
CA HIS A 96 2.98 0.42 6.59
C HIS A 96 3.53 -0.72 5.70
N GLU A 97 4.40 -0.38 4.73
CA GLU A 97 5.00 -1.37 3.84
C GLU A 97 5.97 -2.31 4.56
N ALA A 98 6.74 -1.78 5.52
CA ALA A 98 7.57 -2.62 6.38
C ALA A 98 6.70 -3.58 7.22
N GLY A 99 5.48 -3.17 7.58
CA GLY A 99 4.48 -4.02 8.22
C GLY A 99 4.11 -5.24 7.37
N HIS A 100 3.93 -5.08 6.05
CA HIS A 100 3.69 -6.22 5.15
C HIS A 100 4.88 -7.18 5.10
N ALA A 101 6.11 -6.67 5.10
CA ALA A 101 7.31 -7.50 5.19
C ALA A 101 7.37 -8.30 6.51
N ILE A 102 7.01 -7.69 7.63
CA ILE A 102 6.95 -8.34 8.94
C ILE A 102 5.85 -9.42 8.98
N GLN A 103 4.67 -9.12 8.43
CA GLN A 103 3.58 -10.10 8.33
C GLN A 103 3.98 -11.30 7.47
N HIS A 104 4.68 -11.04 6.36
CA HIS A 104 5.22 -12.09 5.51
C HIS A 104 6.24 -12.97 6.28
N ALA A 105 7.18 -12.36 6.98
CA ALA A 105 8.19 -13.08 7.77
C ALA A 105 7.60 -13.92 8.91
N LYS A 106 6.55 -13.44 9.57
CA LYS A 106 5.84 -14.15 10.64
C LYS A 106 4.85 -15.20 10.11
N ALA A 107 4.81 -15.45 8.80
CA ALA A 107 3.86 -16.34 8.15
C ALA A 107 2.40 -16.08 8.56
N TYR A 108 2.03 -14.79 8.71
CA TYR A 108 0.80 -14.36 9.34
C TYR A 108 -0.43 -15.02 8.69
N GLY A 109 -1.13 -15.87 9.46
CA GLY A 109 -2.21 -16.75 8.98
C GLY A 109 -3.31 -16.05 8.16
N PRO A 110 -3.83 -14.88 8.60
CA PRO A 110 -4.82 -14.12 7.84
C PRO A 110 -4.36 -13.71 6.43
N MET A 111 -3.05 -13.48 6.22
CA MET A 111 -2.51 -13.17 4.89
C MET A 111 -2.59 -14.39 3.97
N LYS A 112 -2.29 -15.60 4.49
CA LYS A 112 -2.43 -16.86 3.74
C LYS A 112 -3.88 -17.13 3.34
N VAL A 113 -4.83 -16.87 4.25
CA VAL A 113 -6.26 -17.01 3.97
C VAL A 113 -6.70 -16.01 2.90
N ARG A 114 -6.32 -14.73 3.02
CA ARG A 114 -6.63 -13.72 2.00
C ARG A 114 -6.07 -14.11 0.62
N SER A 115 -4.80 -14.50 0.54
CA SER A 115 -4.17 -14.89 -0.72
C SER A 115 -4.81 -16.13 -1.35
N ALA A 116 -5.28 -17.09 -0.55
CA ALA A 116 -6.02 -18.26 -1.03
C ALA A 116 -7.41 -17.91 -1.58
N LEU A 117 -8.04 -16.84 -1.08
CA LEU A 117 -9.36 -16.39 -1.52
C LEU A 117 -9.32 -15.53 -2.81
N VAL A 118 -8.20 -14.87 -3.12
CA VAL A 118 -8.04 -14.05 -4.35
C VAL A 118 -8.46 -14.77 -5.64
N PRO A 119 -8.02 -16.02 -5.93
CA PRO A 119 -8.46 -16.72 -7.14
C PRO A 119 -9.97 -17.01 -7.16
N ALA A 120 -10.59 -17.30 -6.00
CA ALA A 120 -12.03 -17.50 -5.91
C ALA A 120 -12.82 -16.19 -6.18
N VAL A 121 -12.32 -15.05 -5.69
CA VAL A 121 -12.92 -13.73 -5.95
C VAL A 121 -12.78 -13.34 -7.43
N ASN A 122 -11.63 -13.62 -8.06
CA ASN A 122 -11.42 -13.34 -9.48
C ASN A 122 -12.35 -14.17 -10.40
N ILE A 123 -12.70 -15.40 -10.03
CA ILE A 123 -13.72 -16.20 -10.76
C ILE A 123 -15.09 -15.52 -10.63
N GLY A 124 -15.46 -15.04 -9.45
CA GLY A 124 -16.69 -14.27 -9.24
C GLY A 124 -16.74 -12.98 -10.06
N SER A 125 -15.64 -12.24 -10.14
CA SER A 125 -15.54 -11.02 -10.96
C SER A 125 -15.64 -11.28 -12.47
N ASN A 126 -15.10 -12.41 -12.96
CA ASN A 126 -15.24 -12.80 -14.37
C ASN A 126 -16.66 -13.30 -14.72
N LEU A 127 -17.32 -14.02 -13.80
CA LEU A 127 -18.72 -14.42 -13.99
C LEU A 127 -19.68 -13.22 -13.97
N GLY A 128 -19.38 -12.19 -13.17
CA GLY A 128 -20.12 -10.92 -13.20
C GLY A 128 -20.01 -10.17 -14.53
N MET A 129 -18.92 -10.38 -15.29
CA MET A 129 -18.73 -9.80 -16.63
C MET A 129 -19.39 -10.63 -17.74
N GLY A 130 -19.66 -11.92 -17.51
CA GLY A 130 -20.34 -12.80 -18.48
C GLY A 130 -21.86 -12.89 -18.31
N VAL A 131 -22.40 -12.35 -17.21
CA VAL A 131 -23.86 -12.22 -16.96
C VAL A 131 -24.34 -10.77 -17.19
N LEU A 132 -23.42 -9.85 -17.52
CA LEU A 132 -23.71 -8.54 -18.11
C LEU A 132 -23.64 -8.62 -19.64
#